data_AF-A0A7J4JIA8-F1
#
_entry.id   AF-A0A7J4JIA8-F1
#
_cell.length_a   1.000
_cell.length_b   1.000
_cell.length_c   1.000
_cell.angle_alpha   90.00
_cell.angle_beta   90.00
_cell.angle_gamma   90.00
#
_symmetry.space_group_name_H-M   'P 1'
#
loop_
_entity.id
_entity.type
_entity.pdbx_description
1 polymer ?
#
loop_
_entity_poly.entity_id
_entity_poly.type
_entity_poly.pdbx_seq_one_letter_code
_entity_poly.pdbx_strand_id
1 'polypeptide(L)'
;MVFKTLTIKGKVYEKLIRAKHEGESFSDLLERLAEKEQPDLMKYFGSIPMTDEEAEKRLALYRRLRKDSTASFWKRQARMHDNP
;
A
#
# COMPACT_ATOMS: atom_id res chain seq x y z
N MET A 1 25.94 8.14 -17.28
CA MET A 1 24.96 8.61 -16.27
C MET A 1 24.90 10.12 -16.34
N VAL A 2 23.70 10.71 -16.37
CA VAL A 2 23.53 12.17 -16.33
C VAL A 2 23.42 12.60 -14.88
N PHE A 3 24.27 13.51 -14.43
CA PHE A 3 24.19 14.08 -13.09
C PHE A 3 23.44 15.40 -13.12
N LYS A 4 22.63 15.62 -12.09
CA LYS A 4 21.86 16.86 -11.91
C LYS A 4 22.02 17.32 -10.47
N THR A 5 22.23 18.62 -10.30
CA THR A 5 22.23 19.27 -8.98
C THR A 5 20.81 19.72 -8.67
N LEU A 6 20.32 19.39 -7.47
CA LEU A 6 19.00 19.79 -6.98
C LEU A 6 19.16 20.52 -5.65
N THR A 7 18.53 21.68 -5.53
CA THR A 7 18.43 22.39 -4.26
C THR A 7 17.17 21.94 -3.52
N ILE A 8 17.33 21.50 -2.27
CA ILE A 8 16.23 21.10 -1.40
C ILE A 8 16.26 21.87 -0.08
N LYS A 9 15.11 21.95 0.59
CA LYS A 9 15.04 22.54 1.93
C LYS A 9 15.86 21.68 2.91
N GLY A 10 16.60 22.30 3.83
CA GLY A 10 17.40 21.57 4.82
C GLY A 10 16.60 20.52 5.61
N LYS A 11 15.37 20.86 6.02
CA LYS A 11 14.46 19.90 6.69
C LYS A 11 14.10 18.67 5.85
N VAL A 12 14.17 18.75 4.52
CA VAL A 12 13.93 17.62 3.61
C VAL A 12 15.19 16.75 3.55
N TYR A 13 16.37 17.38 3.43
CA TYR A 13 17.65 16.68 3.49
C TYR A 13 17.80 15.84 4.76
N GLU A 14 17.46 16.40 5.93
CA GLU A 14 17.48 15.67 7.20
C GLU A 14 16.57 14.43 7.21
N LYS A 15 15.39 14.53 6.58
CA LYS A 15 14.48 13.40 6.45
C LYS A 15 15.05 12.32 5.53
N LEU A 16 15.70 12.73 4.44
CA LEU A 16 16.33 11.81 3.49
C LEU A 16 17.51 11.09 4.14
N ILE A 17 18.35 11.76 4.94
CA ILE A 17 19.42 11.11 5.70
C ILE A 17 18.87 10.02 6.60
N ARG A 18 17.79 10.30 7.34
CA ARG A 18 17.18 9.32 8.25
C ARG A 18 16.54 8.13 7.52
N ALA A 19 16.12 8.32 6.28
CA ALA A 19 15.52 7.28 5.45
C ALA A 19 16.57 6.46 4.68
N LYS A 20 17.81 6.91 4.65
CA LYS A 20 18.93 6.29 3.94
C LYS A 20 19.47 5.10 4.74
N HIS A 21 19.64 3.97 4.09
CA HIS A 21 20.26 2.79 4.68
C HIS A 21 21.78 2.94 4.77
N GLU A 22 22.41 2.12 5.63
CA GLU A 22 23.86 2.07 5.76
C GLU A 22 24.48 1.60 4.43
N GLY A 23 25.49 2.32 3.93
CA GLY A 23 26.13 2.04 2.64
C GLY A 23 25.33 2.44 1.38
N GLU A 24 24.06 2.83 1.48
CA GLU A 24 23.23 3.26 0.34
C GLU A 24 23.75 4.59 -0.24
N SER A 25 23.64 4.86 -1.55
CA SER A 25 23.91 6.20 -2.11
C SER A 25 22.64 7.07 -2.10
N PHE A 26 22.78 8.39 -2.25
CA PHE A 26 21.61 9.27 -2.37
C PHE A 26 20.80 9.00 -3.64
N SER A 27 21.44 8.56 -4.71
CA SER A 27 20.75 8.18 -5.95
C SER A 27 19.90 6.93 -5.73
N ASP A 28 20.45 5.90 -5.08
CA ASP A 28 19.74 4.65 -4.79
C ASP A 28 18.55 4.89 -3.85
N LEU A 29 18.71 5.75 -2.83
CA LEU A 29 17.62 6.19 -1.97
C LEU A 29 16.47 6.81 -2.77
N LEU A 30 16.79 7.73 -3.70
CA LEU A 30 15.78 8.42 -4.49
C LEU A 30 15.08 7.48 -5.47
N GLU A 31 15.81 6.52 -6.03
CA GLU A 31 15.26 5.48 -6.90
C GLU A 31 14.30 4.57 -6.13
N ARG A 32 14.73 4.04 -4.98
CA ARG A 32 13.88 3.24 -4.08
C ARG A 32 12.63 3.97 -3.60
N LEU A 33 12.74 5.28 -3.32
CA LEU A 33 11.58 6.08 -2.92
C LEU A 33 10.66 6.42 -4.09
N ALA A 34 11.19 6.50 -5.32
CA ALA A 34 10.42 6.75 -6.53
C ALA A 34 9.73 5.48 -7.04
N GLU A 35 10.30 4.31 -6.76
CA GLU A 35 9.66 3.03 -7.00
C GLU A 35 8.35 2.94 -6.20
N LYS A 36 7.24 2.90 -6.93
CA LYS A 36 5.92 2.55 -6.37
C LYS A 36 5.88 1.05 -6.08
N GLU A 37 6.71 0.56 -5.17
CA GLU A 37 6.49 -0.76 -4.63
C GLU A 37 5.16 -0.76 -3.90
N GLN A 38 4.27 -1.69 -4.27
CA GLN A 38 3.12 -1.96 -3.42
C GLN A 38 3.68 -2.35 -2.05
N PRO A 39 3.22 -1.72 -0.95
CA PRO A 39 3.70 -2.09 0.36
C PRO A 39 3.50 -3.59 0.52
N ASP A 40 4.59 -4.32 0.82
CA ASP A 40 4.49 -5.75 1.10
C ASP A 40 3.59 -5.94 2.32
N LEU A 41 2.32 -6.26 2.06
CA LEU A 41 1.31 -6.48 3.09
C LEU A 41 1.61 -7.76 3.89
N MET A 42 2.41 -8.68 3.35
CA MET A 42 2.76 -9.93 4.03
C MET A 42 3.61 -9.67 5.26
N LYS A 43 4.43 -8.61 5.29
CA LYS A 43 5.22 -8.25 6.48
C LYS A 43 4.37 -7.88 7.70
N TYR A 44 3.08 -7.60 7.50
CA TYR A 44 2.11 -7.29 8.56
C TYR A 44 1.14 -8.44 8.83
N PHE A 45 1.34 -9.60 8.20
CA PHE A 45 0.50 -10.77 8.40
C PHE A 45 0.60 -11.25 9.86
N GLY A 46 -0.53 -11.25 10.58
CA GLY A 46 -0.57 -11.61 11.99
C GLY A 46 -0.11 -10.51 12.97
N SER A 47 0.31 -9.33 12.49
CA SER A 47 0.78 -8.23 13.36
C SER A 47 -0.33 -7.42 14.00
N ILE A 48 -1.61 -7.76 13.77
CA ILE A 48 -2.74 -7.07 14.38
C ILE A 48 -3.07 -7.80 15.69
N PRO A 49 -2.70 -7.27 16.86
CA PRO A 49 -3.09 -7.87 18.13
C PRO A 49 -4.61 -7.77 18.27
N MET A 50 -5.26 -8.91 18.39
CA MET A 50 -6.70 -9.01 18.63
C MET A 50 -6.98 -10.28 19.42
N THR A 51 -8.06 -10.29 20.18
CA THR A 51 -8.54 -11.51 20.82
C THR A 51 -9.20 -12.44 19.79
N ASP A 52 -9.32 -13.72 20.11
CA ASP A 52 -10.00 -14.68 19.21
C ASP A 52 -11.44 -14.26 18.91
N GLU A 53 -12.15 -13.69 19.89
CA GLU A 53 -13.52 -13.17 19.71
C GLU A 53 -13.57 -11.99 18.73
N GLU A 54 -12.60 -11.08 18.79
CA GLU A 54 -12.48 -9.96 17.85
C GLU A 54 -12.13 -10.43 16.43
N ALA A 55 -11.27 -11.44 16.33
CA ALA A 55 -10.92 -12.07 15.06
C ALA A 55 -12.14 -12.70 14.39
N GLU A 56 -12.94 -13.46 15.15
CA GLU A 56 -14.17 -14.08 14.64
C GLU A 56 -15.20 -13.06 14.17
N LYS A 57 -15.43 -11.98 14.95
CA LYS A 57 -16.34 -10.89 14.56
C LYS A 57 -15.89 -10.21 13.27
N ARG A 58 -14.60 -9.93 13.13
CA ARG A 58 -14.03 -9.34 11.90
C ARG A 58 -14.15 -10.30 10.72
N LEU A 59 -13.88 -11.59 10.91
CA LEU A 59 -14.01 -12.61 9.88
C LEU A 59 -15.46 -12.74 9.39
N ALA A 60 -16.43 -12.72 10.31
CA ALA A 60 -17.86 -12.73 9.99
C ALA A 60 -18.26 -11.49 9.17
N LEU A 61 -17.78 -10.30 9.56
CA LEU A 61 -17.98 -9.06 8.81
C LEU A 61 -17.39 -9.14 7.40
N TYR A 62 -16.14 -9.61 7.24
CA TYR A 62 -15.51 -9.77 5.94
C TYR A 62 -16.27 -10.76 5.05
N ARG A 63 -16.75 -11.88 5.59
CA ARG A 63 -17.57 -12.86 4.86
C ARG A 63 -18.87 -12.23 4.35
N ARG A 64 -19.53 -11.40 5.17
CA ARG A 64 -20.74 -10.67 4.77
C ARG A 64 -20.45 -9.68 3.64
N LEU A 65 -19.47 -8.81 3.84
CA LEU A 65 -19.08 -7.80 2.85
C LEU A 65 -18.65 -8.42 1.52
N ARG A 66 -17.99 -9.59 1.53
CA ARG A 66 -17.58 -10.30 0.32
C ARG A 66 -18.78 -10.88 -0.46
N LYS A 67 -19.81 -11.36 0.23
CA LYS A 67 -21.05 -11.81 -0.42
C LYS A 67 -21.77 -10.63 -1.08
N ASP A 68 -21.85 -9.51 -0.39
CA ASP A 68 -22.51 -8.29 -0.88
C ASP A 68 -21.72 -7.62 -2.03
N SER A 69 -20.38 -7.64 -1.99
CA SER A 69 -19.53 -7.06 -3.03
C SER A 69 -19.52 -7.90 -4.31
N THR A 70 -19.50 -9.23 -4.21
CA THR A 70 -19.56 -10.11 -5.38
C THR A 70 -20.93 -10.02 -6.05
N ALA A 71 -22.02 -10.04 -5.27
CA ALA A 71 -23.37 -9.90 -5.79
C ALA A 71 -23.62 -8.53 -6.46
N SER A 72 -23.08 -7.44 -5.88
CA SER A 72 -23.19 -6.09 -6.46
C SER A 72 -22.24 -5.85 -7.64
N PHE A 73 -21.13 -6.59 -7.76
CA PHE A 73 -20.26 -6.60 -8.93
C PHE A 73 -20.96 -7.24 -10.14
N TRP A 74 -21.52 -8.44 -9.99
CA TRP A 74 -22.29 -9.11 -11.06
C TRP A 74 -23.54 -8.32 -11.48
N LYS A 75 -24.27 -7.72 -10.53
CA LYS A 75 -25.41 -6.81 -10.82
C LYS A 75 -25.01 -5.49 -11.51
N ARG A 76 -23.75 -5.06 -11.40
CA ARG A 76 -23.23 -3.88 -12.13
C ARG A 76 -22.77 -4.28 -13.53
N GLN A 77 -22.14 -5.45 -13.68
CA GLN A 77 -21.73 -5.96 -14.99
C GLN A 77 -22.92 -6.27 -15.91
N ALA A 78 -23.98 -6.89 -15.38
CA ALA A 78 -25.21 -7.15 -16.14
C ALA A 78 -25.86 -5.84 -16.65
N ARG A 79 -25.89 -4.78 -15.82
CA ARG A 79 -26.40 -3.47 -16.23
C ARG A 79 -25.58 -2.74 -17.30
N MET A 80 -24.30 -3.10 -17.48
CA MET A 80 -23.48 -2.52 -18.56
C MET A 80 -23.68 -3.22 -19.91
N HIS A 81 -24.17 -4.47 -19.90
CA HIS A 81 -24.38 -5.25 -21.13
C HIS A 81 -25.80 -5.11 -21.70
N ASP A 82 -26.73 -4.55 -20.91
CA ASP A 82 -28.12 -4.26 -21.27
C ASP A 82 -28.38 -2.77 -21.61
N ASN A 83 -27.34 -1.93 -21.72
CA ASN A 83 -27.49 -0.55 -22.18
C ASN A 83 -27.08 -0.45 -23.66
N PRO A 84 -28.03 -0.30 -24.60
CA PRO A 84 -27.75 -0.21 -26.03
C PRO A 84 -26.98 1.06 -26.42
#